data_AF-A0A9D1Z6A5-F1
#
_entry.id   AF-A0A9D1Z6A5-F1
#
_cell.length_a   1.000
_cell.length_b   1.000
_cell.length_c   1.000
_cell.angle_alpha   90.00
_cell.angle_beta   90.00
_cell.angle_gamma   90.00
#
_symmetry.space_group_name_H-M   'P 1'
#
loop_
_entity.id
_entity.type
_entity.pdbx_description
1 polymer ?
#
loop_
_entity_poly.entity_id
_entity_poly.type
_entity_poly.pdbx_seq_one_letter_code
_entity_poly.pdbx_strand_id
1 'polypeptide(L)'
;MGKPNAAAGKNWRQTKNYRALRQSMLDDLTARGLVDRAYTDKVEEYMDFWVQRQKLEADIAARGVTVLDAKREMPVENRSVSLSVQVSRQMLAIFTALGLKEDACAASPQGGDEDEL
;
A
#
# COMPACT_ATOMS: atom_id res chain seq x y z
N MET A 1 6.73 2.19 32.92
CA MET A 1 6.72 3.27 31.91
C MET A 1 6.96 2.68 30.52
N GLY A 2 5.95 2.66 29.65
CA GLY A 2 6.12 2.25 28.25
C GLY A 2 6.71 3.40 27.43
N LYS A 3 7.78 3.14 26.68
CA LYS A 3 8.45 4.14 25.83
C LYS A 3 7.44 4.74 24.83
N PRO A 4 7.49 6.05 24.55
CA PRO A 4 6.59 6.67 23.58
C PRO A 4 6.79 6.05 22.19
N ASN A 5 5.67 5.72 21.55
CA ASN A 5 5.58 5.09 20.24
C ASN A 5 6.20 6.01 19.16
N ALA A 6 7.37 5.64 18.62
CA ALA A 6 8.07 6.40 17.58
C ALA A 6 7.24 6.58 16.29
N ALA A 7 6.19 5.75 16.08
CA ALA A 7 5.29 5.88 14.94
C ALA A 7 4.31 7.06 15.06
N ALA A 8 4.11 7.63 16.26
CA ALA A 8 3.12 8.69 16.49
C ALA A 8 3.50 10.04 15.86
N GLY A 9 4.78 10.25 15.52
CA GLY A 9 5.27 11.54 14.98
C GLY A 9 5.54 11.57 13.47
N LYS A 10 5.54 10.42 12.77
CA LYS A 10 5.93 10.39 11.36
C LYS A 10 4.76 10.75 10.45
N ASN A 11 4.81 11.94 9.85
CA ASN A 11 3.83 12.34 8.84
C ASN A 11 4.17 11.72 7.47
N TRP A 12 3.65 10.52 7.23
CA TRP A 12 3.90 9.76 6.00
C TRP A 12 3.52 10.52 4.72
N ARG A 13 2.52 11.40 4.76
CA ARG A 13 2.08 12.23 3.61
C ARG A 13 3.15 13.23 3.16
N GLN A 14 4.10 13.58 4.02
CA GLN A 14 5.17 14.51 3.71
C GLN A 14 6.45 13.83 3.23
N THR A 15 6.48 12.50 3.20
CA THR A 15 7.66 11.75 2.76
C THR A 15 7.89 11.90 1.26
N LYS A 16 9.16 11.84 0.83
CA LYS A 16 9.52 11.86 -0.59
C LYS A 16 8.83 10.70 -1.35
N ASN A 17 8.79 9.51 -0.75
CA ASN A 17 8.16 8.34 -1.34
C ASN A 17 6.66 8.54 -1.59
N TYR A 18 5.94 9.14 -0.63
CA TYR A 18 4.53 9.47 -0.82
C TYR A 18 4.32 10.41 -2.01
N ARG A 19 5.08 11.50 -2.07
CA ARG A 19 4.95 12.50 -3.14
C ARG A 19 5.33 11.93 -4.50
N ALA A 20 6.41 11.16 -4.57
CA ALA A 20 6.88 10.52 -5.79
C ALA A 20 5.86 9.50 -6.32
N LEU A 21 5.33 8.64 -5.44
CA LEU A 21 4.33 7.65 -5.82
C LEU A 21 3.04 8.31 -6.31
N ARG A 22 2.53 9.30 -5.56
CA ARG A 22 1.34 10.07 -5.95
C ARG A 22 1.53 10.73 -7.32
N GLN A 23 2.68 11.38 -7.52
CA GLN A 23 2.97 12.05 -8.78
C GLN A 23 3.04 11.06 -9.93
N SER A 24 3.76 9.94 -9.78
CA SER A 24 3.84 8.89 -10.79
C SER A 24 2.46 8.38 -11.21
N MET A 25 1.57 8.09 -10.25
CA MET A 25 0.23 7.61 -10.57
C MET A 25 -0.61 8.66 -11.33
N LEU A 26 -0.47 9.94 -10.99
CA LEU A 26 -1.15 11.03 -11.70
C LEU A 26 -0.56 11.27 -13.10
N ASP A 27 0.75 11.14 -13.25
CA ASP A 27 1.45 11.27 -14.53
C ASP A 27 1.03 10.13 -15.48
N ASP A 28 0.91 8.90 -14.98
CA ASP A 28 0.42 7.74 -15.77
C ASP A 28 -1.01 7.96 -16.27
N LEU A 29 -1.90 8.45 -15.38
CA LEU A 29 -3.27 8.79 -15.78
C LEU A 29 -3.30 9.92 -16.82
N THR A 30 -2.43 10.92 -16.66
CA THR A 30 -2.32 12.03 -17.61
C THR A 30 -1.83 11.55 -18.98
N ALA A 31 -0.81 10.71 -19.01
CA ALA A 31 -0.28 10.11 -20.24
C ALA A 31 -1.34 9.28 -20.99
N ARG A 32 -2.27 8.67 -20.26
CA ARG A 32 -3.40 7.89 -20.79
C ARG A 32 -4.64 8.74 -21.11
N GLY A 33 -4.61 10.06 -20.85
CA GLY A 33 -5.75 10.95 -21.03
C GLY A 33 -6.87 10.77 -19.99
N LEU A 34 -6.63 10.05 -18.89
CA LEU A 34 -7.56 9.74 -17.81
C LEU A 34 -7.48 10.78 -16.67
N VAL A 35 -7.59 12.06 -17.02
CA VAL A 35 -7.45 13.19 -16.07
C VAL A 35 -8.76 13.58 -15.38
N ASP A 36 -9.84 12.84 -15.60
CA ASP A 36 -11.12 13.13 -14.95
C ASP A 36 -11.03 12.92 -13.43
N ARG A 37 -11.84 13.71 -12.70
CA ARG A 37 -11.87 13.71 -11.25
C ARG A 37 -12.12 12.31 -10.66
N ALA A 38 -12.92 11.48 -11.32
CA ALA A 38 -13.19 10.13 -10.87
C ALA A 38 -11.90 9.29 -10.72
N TYR A 39 -10.93 9.47 -11.61
CA TYR A 39 -9.65 8.75 -11.56
C TYR A 39 -8.67 9.39 -10.58
N THR A 40 -8.60 10.72 -10.53
CA THR A 40 -7.72 11.41 -9.57
C THR A 40 -8.14 11.17 -8.13
N ASP A 41 -9.44 11.12 -7.84
CA ASP A 41 -9.96 10.81 -6.50
C ASP A 41 -9.57 9.37 -6.08
N LYS A 42 -9.50 8.42 -7.03
CA LYS A 42 -9.01 7.06 -6.76
C LYS A 42 -7.52 7.01 -6.46
N VAL A 43 -6.72 7.88 -7.07
CA VAL A 43 -5.30 8.02 -6.67
C VAL A 43 -5.19 8.52 -5.24
N GLU A 44 -5.98 9.52 -4.83
CA GLU A 44 -5.96 9.99 -3.43
C GLU A 44 -6.39 8.88 -2.45
N GLU A 45 -7.42 8.10 -2.80
CA GLU A 45 -7.86 6.95 -2.00
C GLU A 45 -6.74 5.89 -1.86
N TYR A 46 -6.02 5.60 -2.94
CA TYR A 46 -4.84 4.72 -2.90
C TYR A 46 -3.76 5.26 -1.96
N MET A 47 -3.49 6.57 -2.02
CA MET A 47 -2.47 7.21 -1.20
C MET A 47 -2.84 7.23 0.30
N ASP A 48 -4.12 7.32 0.62
CA ASP A 48 -4.63 7.18 1.99
C ASP A 48 -4.39 5.77 2.54
N PHE A 49 -4.69 4.74 1.74
CA PHE A 49 -4.37 3.36 2.09
C PHE A 49 -2.87 3.12 2.21
N TRP A 50 -2.05 3.72 1.36
CA TRP A 50 -0.60 3.64 1.47
C TRP A 50 -0.12 4.17 2.83
N VAL A 51 -0.62 5.34 3.27
CA VAL A 51 -0.30 5.90 4.59
C VAL A 51 -0.73 4.96 5.71
N GLN A 52 -1.93 4.38 5.62
CA GLN A 52 -2.41 3.42 6.61
C GLN A 52 -1.50 2.19 6.66
N ARG A 53 -1.11 1.64 5.51
CA ARG A 53 -0.18 0.50 5.43
C ARG A 53 1.15 0.83 6.07
N GLN A 54 1.74 2.00 5.80
CA GLN A 54 3.00 2.41 6.45
C GLN A 54 2.91 2.48 7.98
N LYS A 55 1.75 2.85 8.54
CA LYS A 55 1.54 2.83 9.99
C LYS A 55 1.46 1.40 10.54
N LEU A 56 0.77 0.51 9.84
CA LEU A 56 0.64 -0.90 10.21
C LEU A 56 2.01 -1.60 10.15
N GLU A 57 2.78 -1.38 9.09
CA GLU A 57 4.14 -1.92 8.96
C GLU A 57 5.07 -1.39 10.06
N ALA A 58 4.96 -0.11 10.43
CA ALA A 58 5.73 0.44 11.54
C ALA A 58 5.35 -0.20 12.89
N ASP A 59 4.07 -0.49 13.11
CA ASP A 59 3.60 -1.20 14.31
C ASP A 59 4.10 -2.65 14.34
N ILE A 60 4.04 -3.37 13.21
CA ILE A 60 4.58 -4.74 13.08
C ILE A 60 6.09 -4.74 13.33
N ALA A 61 6.84 -3.80 12.76
CA ALA A 61 8.28 -3.69 12.98
C ALA A 61 8.62 -3.40 14.45
N ALA A 62 7.79 -2.62 15.15
CA ALA A 62 8.01 -2.26 16.54
C ALA A 62 7.61 -3.36 17.54
N ARG A 63 6.53 -4.09 17.26
CA ARG A 63 5.89 -5.04 18.21
C ARG A 63 6.05 -6.51 17.80
N GLY A 64 6.50 -6.77 16.59
CA GLY A 64 6.53 -8.10 16.00
C GLY A 64 5.16 -8.58 15.51
N VAL A 65 5.16 -9.79 14.96
CA VAL A 65 3.95 -10.47 14.44
C VAL A 65 3.11 -11.12 15.54
N THR A 66 3.68 -11.32 16.73
CA THR A 66 3.01 -11.89 17.90
C THR A 66 3.17 -10.94 19.07
N VAL A 67 2.07 -10.65 19.76
CA VAL A 67 2.00 -9.72 20.90
C VAL A 67 1.29 -10.37 22.07
N LEU A 68 1.58 -9.94 23.29
CA LEU A 68 0.90 -10.44 24.48
C LEU A 68 -0.50 -9.81 24.60
N ASP A 69 -1.53 -10.63 24.73
CA ASP A 69 -2.88 -10.16 25.07
C ASP A 69 -2.94 -9.79 26.55
N ALA A 70 -3.12 -8.50 26.86
CA ALA A 70 -3.15 -8.01 28.23
C ALA A 70 -4.33 -8.54 29.06
N LYS A 71 -5.39 -9.05 28.44
CA LYS A 71 -6.55 -9.64 29.13
C LYS A 71 -6.40 -11.13 29.38
N ARG A 72 -5.69 -11.82 28.50
CA ARG A 72 -5.57 -13.29 28.51
C ARG A 72 -4.20 -13.78 28.95
N GLU A 73 -3.22 -12.88 29.05
CA GLU A 73 -1.81 -13.17 29.34
C GLU A 73 -1.21 -14.22 28.40
N MET A 74 -1.75 -14.31 27.18
CA MET A 74 -1.35 -15.29 26.17
C MET A 74 -0.82 -14.59 24.91
N PRO A 75 0.16 -15.17 24.21
CA PRO A 75 0.60 -14.68 22.91
C PRO A 75 -0.54 -14.77 21.88
N VAL A 76 -0.81 -13.66 21.20
CA VAL A 76 -1.80 -13.56 20.12
C VAL A 76 -1.20 -12.87 18.89
N GLU A 77 -1.84 -13.00 17.73
CA GLU A 77 -1.42 -12.28 16.52
C GLU A 77 -1.45 -10.76 16.74
N ASN A 78 -0.43 -10.06 16.26
CA ASN A 78 -0.53 -8.62 16.09
C ASN A 78 -1.58 -8.29 15.02
N ARG A 79 -2.69 -7.68 15.45
CA ARG A 79 -3.80 -7.30 14.54
C ARG A 79 -3.35 -6.46 13.34
N SER A 80 -2.24 -5.72 13.46
CA SER A 80 -1.67 -4.96 12.35
C SER A 80 -1.29 -5.83 11.15
N VAL A 81 -0.92 -7.11 11.36
CA VAL A 81 -0.60 -8.08 10.30
C VAL A 81 -1.83 -8.34 9.44
N SER A 82 -2.92 -8.82 10.06
CA SER A 82 -4.19 -9.07 9.37
C SER A 82 -4.74 -7.80 8.69
N LEU A 83 -4.63 -6.63 9.33
CA LEU A 83 -5.07 -5.37 8.73
C LEU A 83 -4.20 -4.95 7.54
N SER A 84 -2.87 -5.18 7.58
CA SER A 84 -1.97 -4.83 6.46
C SER A 84 -2.32 -5.62 5.20
N VAL A 85 -2.70 -6.89 5.36
CA VAL A 85 -3.20 -7.72 4.25
C VAL A 85 -4.49 -7.16 3.66
N GLN A 86 -5.44 -6.73 4.50
CA GLN A 86 -6.71 -6.15 4.03
C GLN A 86 -6.49 -4.83 3.28
N VAL A 87 -5.66 -3.94 3.83
CA VAL A 87 -5.28 -2.68 3.17
C VAL A 87 -4.61 -2.96 1.82
N SER A 88 -3.69 -3.93 1.76
CA SER A 88 -3.02 -4.31 0.52
C SER A 88 -4.00 -4.83 -0.55
N ARG A 89 -5.06 -5.54 -0.15
CA ARG A 89 -6.13 -5.98 -1.08
C ARG A 89 -6.93 -4.78 -1.63
N GLN A 90 -7.27 -3.80 -0.80
CA GLN A 90 -7.95 -2.58 -1.25
C GLN A 90 -7.06 -1.77 -2.20
N MET A 91 -5.77 -1.64 -1.88
CA MET A 91 -4.80 -0.99 -2.77
C MET A 91 -4.72 -1.68 -4.12
N LEU A 92 -4.67 -3.02 -4.16
CA LEU A 92 -4.66 -3.78 -5.41
C LEU A 92 -5.96 -3.60 -6.22
N ALA A 93 -7.11 -3.52 -5.55
CA ALA A 93 -8.39 -3.28 -6.20
C ALA A 93 -8.41 -1.90 -6.90
N ILE A 94 -7.94 -0.85 -6.22
CA ILE A 94 -7.81 0.49 -6.81
C ILE A 94 -6.81 0.48 -7.96
N PHE A 95 -5.64 -0.14 -7.77
CA PHE A 95 -4.61 -0.25 -8.80
C PHE A 95 -5.14 -0.94 -10.07
N THR A 96 -5.95 -1.98 -9.90
CA THR A 96 -6.62 -2.68 -11.01
C THR A 96 -7.70 -1.81 -11.66
N ALA A 97 -8.52 -1.10 -10.87
CA ALA A 97 -9.55 -0.21 -11.38
C ALA A 97 -8.99 0.97 -12.20
N LEU A 98 -7.76 1.42 -11.89
CA LEU A 98 -7.02 2.41 -12.68
C LEU A 98 -6.38 1.81 -13.96
N GLY A 99 -6.45 0.50 -14.17
CA GLY A 99 -5.83 -0.20 -15.30
C GLY A 99 -4.30 -0.33 -15.22
N LEU A 100 -3.69 0.08 -14.10
CA LEU A 100 -2.22 0.09 -13.94
C LEU A 100 -1.61 -1.33 -13.85
N LYS A 101 -2.45 -2.34 -13.59
CA LYS A 101 -2.03 -3.75 -13.57
C LYS A 101 -1.72 -4.27 -14.98
N GLU A 102 -2.51 -3.86 -15.96
CA GLU A 102 -2.36 -4.31 -17.35
C GLU A 102 -1.10 -3.70 -17.97
N ASP A 103 -0.83 -2.43 -17.67
CA ASP A 103 0.38 -1.72 -18.08
C ASP A 103 1.66 -2.41 -17.53
N ALA A 104 1.65 -2.86 -16.27
CA ALA A 104 2.76 -3.60 -15.68
C ALA A 104 2.99 -4.98 -16.33
N CYS A 105 1.90 -5.67 -16.72
CA CYS A 105 1.99 -6.93 -17.47
C CYS A 105 2.48 -6.73 -18.91
N ALA A 106 2.09 -5.63 -19.57
CA ALA A 106 2.51 -5.31 -20.94
C ALA A 106 3.95 -4.76 -21.01
N ALA A 107 4.42 -4.07 -19.96
CA ALA A 107 5.80 -3.57 -19.86
C ALA A 107 6.81 -4.65 -19.44
N SER A 108 6.35 -5.79 -18.93
CA SER A 108 7.21 -6.97 -18.84
C SER A 108 7.49 -7.41 -20.28
N PRO A 109 8.75 -7.59 -20.71
CA PRO A 109 8.98 -8.25 -21.99
C PRO A 109 8.26 -9.58 -21.87
N GLN A 110 7.31 -9.84 -22.77
CA GLN A 110 6.84 -11.19 -23.01
C GLN A 110 8.08 -11.97 -23.43
N GLY A 111 8.79 -12.52 -22.44
CA GLY A 111 9.77 -13.57 -22.64
C GLY A 111 8.97 -14.69 -23.26
N GLY A 112 9.22 -14.90 -24.55
CA GLY A 112 8.45 -15.79 -25.39
C GLY A 112 8.40 -17.19 -24.79
N ASP A 113 7.19 -17.69 -24.65
CA ASP A 113 6.92 -19.12 -24.79
C ASP A 113 5.80 -19.22 -25.86
N GLU A 114 6.09 -18.69 -27.04
CA GLU A 114 5.56 -19.23 -28.30
C GLU A 114 6.58 -20.29 -28.76
N ASP A 115 6.10 -21.53 -28.96
CA ASP A 115 6.75 -22.72 -29.54
C ASP A 115 7.81 -23.50 -28.71
N GLU A 116 7.45 -24.70 -28.22
CA GLU A 116 7.92 -25.99 -28.78
C GLU A 116 7.41 -27.24 -27.99
N LEU A 117 6.75 -28.15 -28.73
CA LEU A 117 6.55 -29.62 -28.58
C LEU A 117 5.74 -30.23 -27.42
#